data_AF-A0A612JUC8-F1
#
_entry.id   AF-A0A612JUC8-F1
#
_cell.length_a   1.000
_cell.length_b   1.000
_cell.length_c   1.000
_cell.angle_alpha   90.00
_cell.angle_beta   90.00
_cell.angle_gamma   90.00
#
_symmetry.space_group_name_H-M   'P 1'
#
loop_
_entity.id
_entity.type
_entity.pdbx_description
1 polymer ?
#
loop_
_entity_poly.entity_id
_entity_poly.type
_entity_poly.pdbx_seq_one_letter_code
_entity_poly.pdbx_strand_id
1 'polypeptide(L)'
;MRKRTIKTQLAVSFLAIATLIIGSISLVALSLTNNHFSKYVEERQEDLLNQYVYTIDLLWLNSGETWNSEELAALSEKVLENNIYFSIEDEQGNMVWELTGKDLKSAQEKLKKNALKVSEKNSVKLDETIEVKKKLINDGNEFGKVTFYYFGPFAYTEHDALFISSMKQSLMYVAIAALLVSFILASWISARLGLPLKHVSDFTHKLTRGEYADKIPQETSIIEINSLIDSLNDLSNQLEKQHGLRKRLTTDISHELRTPLATLKGNVEGMIDGVWKITPERLQSCYDEIDRLTRLIGNIEIINKIEAKYDHLNKTEFNIYKLIESVIENFASKIESKNLHVEI
;
A
#
# COMPACT_ATOMS: atom_id res chain seq x y z
N MET A 1 5.94 -5.53 20.64
CA MET A 1 5.33 -5.04 19.38
C MET A 1 3.82 -5.16 19.47
N ARG A 2 3.07 -4.08 19.20
CA ARG A 2 1.59 -4.08 19.24
C ARG A 2 1.07 -4.79 17.98
N LYS A 3 0.35 -5.92 18.12
CA LYS A 3 -0.23 -6.64 16.97
C LYS A 3 -1.27 -5.75 16.28
N ARG A 4 -1.18 -5.63 14.95
CA ARG A 4 -2.07 -4.81 14.11
C ARG A 4 -2.93 -5.72 13.24
N THR A 5 -4.15 -5.31 12.93
CA THR A 5 -4.99 -6.02 11.97
C THR A 5 -4.49 -5.77 10.56
N ILE A 6 -4.78 -6.68 9.62
CA ILE A 6 -4.41 -6.51 8.20
C ILE A 6 -4.90 -5.15 7.68
N LYS A 7 -6.13 -4.76 8.02
CA LYS A 7 -6.71 -3.46 7.69
C LYS A 7 -5.85 -2.28 8.19
N THR A 8 -5.43 -2.28 9.45
CA THR A 8 -4.66 -1.16 10.00
C THR A 8 -3.23 -1.16 9.50
N GLN A 9 -2.63 -2.32 9.26
CA GLN A 9 -1.29 -2.42 8.70
C GLN A 9 -1.25 -1.89 7.26
N LEU A 10 -2.19 -2.29 6.39
CA LEU A 10 -2.28 -1.79 5.02
C LEU A 10 -2.50 -0.27 4.99
N ALA A 11 -3.42 0.25 5.78
CA ALA A 11 -3.71 1.69 5.82
C ALA A 11 -2.47 2.51 6.21
N VAL A 12 -1.76 2.08 7.25
CA VAL A 12 -0.54 2.75 7.71
C VAL A 12 0.57 2.65 6.66
N SER A 13 0.76 1.50 6.01
CA SER A 13 1.76 1.33 4.96
C SER A 13 1.48 2.25 3.76
N PHE A 14 0.25 2.30 3.26
CA PHE A 14 -0.12 3.19 2.15
C PHE A 14 0.06 4.67 2.52
N LEU A 15 -0.38 5.07 3.72
CA LEU A 15 -0.23 6.46 4.18
C LEU A 15 1.24 6.85 4.39
N ALA A 16 2.07 5.93 4.88
CA ALA A 16 3.50 6.19 5.06
C ALA A 16 4.18 6.40 3.69
N ILE A 17 3.90 5.53 2.71
CA ILE A 17 4.43 5.65 1.36
C ILE A 17 3.96 6.95 0.71
N ALA A 18 2.67 7.26 0.79
CA ALA A 18 2.13 8.48 0.20
C ALA A 18 2.71 9.74 0.84
N THR A 19 2.82 9.79 2.17
CA THR A 19 3.44 10.91 2.88
C THR A 19 4.90 11.09 2.46
N LEU A 20 5.65 9.99 2.29
CA LEU A 20 7.04 10.04 1.86
C LEU A 20 7.14 10.57 0.42
N ILE A 21 6.34 10.03 -0.50
CA ILE A 21 6.33 10.48 -1.91
C ILE A 21 5.92 11.95 -2.02
N ILE A 22 4.80 12.33 -1.41
CA ILE A 22 4.29 13.71 -1.44
C ILE A 22 5.28 14.66 -0.78
N GLY A 23 5.87 14.27 0.36
CA GLY A 23 6.89 15.04 1.05
C GLY A 23 8.14 15.25 0.19
N SER A 24 8.66 14.19 -0.43
CA SER A 24 9.81 14.27 -1.35
C SER A 24 9.52 15.13 -2.57
N ILE A 25 8.37 14.96 -3.21
CA ILE A 25 7.97 15.79 -4.36
C ILE A 25 7.84 17.26 -3.94
N SER A 26 7.21 17.54 -2.80
CA SER A 26 7.04 18.90 -2.28
C SER A 26 8.38 19.56 -1.97
N LEU A 27 9.33 18.83 -1.35
CA LEU A 27 10.68 19.32 -1.09
C LEU A 27 11.45 19.63 -2.39
N VAL A 28 11.38 18.74 -3.37
CA VAL A 28 12.01 18.96 -4.68
C VAL A 28 11.39 20.15 -5.40
N ALA A 29 10.05 20.25 -5.42
CA ALA A 29 9.34 21.37 -6.04
C ALA A 29 9.70 22.70 -5.38
N LEU A 30 9.77 22.74 -4.04
CA LEU A 30 10.16 23.93 -3.29
C LEU A 30 11.62 24.32 -3.56
N SER A 31 12.52 23.35 -3.61
CA SER A 31 13.94 23.58 -3.93
C SER A 31 14.13 24.10 -5.36
N LEU A 32 13.51 23.45 -6.35
CA LEU A 32 13.56 23.87 -7.75
C LEU A 32 12.99 25.28 -7.93
N THR A 33 11.86 25.56 -7.29
CA THR A 33 11.23 26.89 -7.27
C THR A 33 12.21 27.94 -6.78
N ASN A 34 12.85 27.71 -5.62
CA ASN A 34 13.70 28.71 -5.00
C ASN A 34 14.95 28.98 -5.84
N ASN A 35 15.57 27.93 -6.38
CA ASN A 35 16.76 28.03 -7.21
C ASN A 35 16.47 28.71 -8.56
N HIS A 36 15.42 28.27 -9.27
CA HIS A 36 15.07 28.82 -10.57
C HIS A 36 14.61 30.27 -10.46
N PHE A 37 13.88 30.62 -9.40
CA PHE A 37 13.42 31.98 -9.20
C PHE A 37 14.57 32.93 -8.86
N SER A 38 15.50 32.52 -8.00
CA SER A 38 16.67 33.34 -7.67
C SER A 38 17.50 33.65 -8.92
N LYS A 39 17.74 32.64 -9.76
CA LYS A 39 18.44 32.79 -11.04
C LYS A 39 17.68 33.69 -12.03
N TYR A 40 16.35 33.54 -12.12
CA TYR A 40 15.51 34.41 -12.94
C TYR A 40 15.61 35.88 -12.51
N VAL A 41 15.58 36.17 -11.21
CA VAL A 41 15.69 37.55 -10.69
C VAL A 41 17.08 38.12 -10.97
N GLU A 42 18.13 37.31 -10.83
CA GLU A 42 19.50 37.69 -11.16
C GLU A 42 19.66 38.07 -12.64
N GLU A 43 19.22 37.22 -13.57
CA GLU A 43 19.29 37.48 -15.02
C GLU A 43 18.46 38.71 -15.41
N ARG A 44 17.22 38.81 -14.90
CA ARG A 44 16.34 39.98 -15.12
C ARG A 44 16.99 41.27 -14.62
N GLN A 45 17.61 41.23 -13.45
CA GLN A 45 18.25 42.40 -12.87
C GLN A 45 19.44 42.86 -13.72
N GLU A 46 20.30 41.92 -14.13
CA GLU A 46 21.45 42.24 -14.98
C GLU A 46 21.00 42.86 -16.32
N ASP A 47 19.96 42.32 -16.95
CA ASP A 47 19.35 42.90 -18.15
C ASP A 47 18.80 44.32 -17.93
N LEU A 48 18.11 44.54 -16.80
CA LEU A 48 17.61 45.87 -16.44
C LEU A 48 18.74 46.88 -16.21
N LEU A 49 19.80 46.48 -15.50
CA LEU A 49 20.95 47.36 -15.27
C LEU A 49 21.61 47.75 -16.60
N ASN A 50 21.79 46.79 -17.51
CA ASN A 50 22.35 47.04 -18.83
C ASN A 50 21.41 47.93 -19.68
N GLN A 51 20.08 47.75 -19.57
CA GLN A 51 19.11 48.63 -20.22
C GLN A 51 19.17 50.08 -19.68
N TYR A 52 19.37 50.26 -18.37
CA TYR A 52 19.54 51.58 -17.78
C TYR A 52 20.83 52.25 -18.20
N VAL A 53 21.95 51.50 -18.24
CA VAL A 53 23.23 51.97 -18.82
C VAL A 53 23.00 52.49 -20.24
N TYR A 54 22.40 51.68 -21.11
CA TYR A 54 22.08 52.09 -22.50
C TYR A 54 21.16 53.31 -22.57
N THR A 55 20.19 53.42 -21.66
CA THR A 55 19.30 54.59 -21.60
C THR A 55 20.08 55.85 -21.20
N ILE A 56 21.00 55.74 -20.23
CA ILE A 56 21.87 56.86 -19.82
C ILE A 56 22.76 57.28 -20.98
N ASP A 57 23.34 56.34 -21.73
CA ASP A 57 24.14 56.62 -22.92
C ASP A 57 23.34 57.40 -23.98
N LEU A 58 22.08 57.00 -24.22
CA LEU A 58 21.18 57.72 -25.15
C LEU A 58 20.80 59.12 -24.66
N LEU A 59 20.55 59.30 -23.36
CA LEU A 59 20.24 60.62 -22.78
C LEU A 59 21.43 61.56 -22.96
N TRP A 60 22.64 61.09 -22.69
CA TRP A 60 23.89 61.84 -22.90
C TRP A 60 24.08 62.28 -24.36
N LEU A 61 23.82 61.38 -25.32
CA LEU A 61 23.92 61.68 -26.74
C LEU A 61 22.87 62.71 -27.20
N ASN A 62 21.62 62.56 -26.75
CA ASN A 62 20.51 63.43 -27.17
C ASN A 62 20.58 64.83 -26.57
N SER A 63 21.17 64.99 -25.40
CA SER A 63 21.40 66.28 -24.74
C SER A 63 22.64 67.02 -25.27
N GLY A 64 23.33 66.49 -26.29
CA GLY A 64 24.54 67.08 -26.85
C GLY A 64 25.76 66.92 -25.95
N GLU A 65 25.93 65.74 -25.34
CA GLU A 65 27.04 65.41 -24.43
C GLU A 65 27.05 66.28 -23.18
N THR A 66 25.86 66.53 -22.63
CA THR A 66 25.69 67.26 -21.36
C THR A 66 24.76 66.53 -20.41
N TRP A 67 24.96 66.70 -19.11
CA TRP A 67 24.13 66.05 -18.11
C TRP A 67 22.84 66.82 -17.89
N ASN A 68 21.73 66.31 -18.42
CA ASN A 68 20.40 66.89 -18.20
C ASN A 68 19.76 66.33 -16.91
N SER A 69 19.68 67.18 -15.88
CA SER A 69 19.14 66.78 -14.57
C SER A 69 17.66 66.42 -14.60
N GLU A 70 16.84 67.02 -15.48
CA GLU A 70 15.41 66.68 -15.57
C GLU A 70 15.19 65.28 -16.16
N GLU A 71 15.97 64.92 -17.18
CA GLU A 71 15.91 63.59 -17.81
C GLU A 71 16.43 62.50 -16.87
N LEU A 72 17.52 62.78 -16.14
CA LEU A 72 18.03 61.88 -15.11
C LEU A 72 17.08 61.74 -13.92
N ALA A 73 16.35 62.81 -13.57
CA ALA A 73 15.30 62.76 -12.56
C ALA A 73 14.16 61.82 -13.00
N ALA A 74 13.68 61.96 -14.24
CA ALA A 74 12.64 61.09 -14.80
C ALA A 74 13.09 59.62 -14.87
N LEU A 75 14.35 59.37 -15.26
CA LEU A 75 14.93 58.02 -15.23
C LEU A 75 15.01 57.49 -13.80
N SER A 76 15.39 58.32 -12.82
CA SER A 76 15.50 57.92 -11.41
C SER A 76 14.17 57.42 -10.85
N GLU A 77 13.05 58.03 -11.23
CA GLU A 77 11.71 57.59 -10.83
C GLU A 77 11.41 56.17 -11.36
N LYS A 78 11.71 55.91 -12.64
CA LYS A 78 11.54 54.59 -13.27
C LYS A 78 12.48 53.52 -12.68
N VAL A 79 13.71 53.89 -12.35
CA VAL A 79 14.68 52.97 -11.72
C VAL A 79 14.22 52.61 -10.29
N LEU A 80 13.66 53.59 -9.55
CA LEU A 80 13.08 53.39 -8.22
C LEU A 80 11.86 52.46 -8.20
N GLU A 81 11.06 52.39 -9.27
CA GLU A 81 9.98 51.40 -9.39
C GLU A 81 10.50 49.96 -9.34
N ASN A 82 11.73 49.74 -9.83
CA ASN A 82 12.40 48.45 -9.83
C ASN A 82 13.24 48.20 -8.56
N ASN A 83 13.04 49.02 -7.52
CA ASN A 83 13.77 48.95 -6.24
C ASN A 83 15.28 49.11 -6.38
N ILE A 84 15.68 49.96 -7.32
CA ILE A 84 17.07 50.35 -7.55
C ILE A 84 17.11 51.88 -7.46
N TYR A 85 18.22 52.44 -7.03
CA TYR A 85 18.54 53.84 -7.29
C TYR A 85 19.97 53.93 -7.82
N PHE A 86 20.35 55.06 -8.39
CA PHE A 86 21.68 55.18 -8.98
C PHE A 86 22.32 56.55 -8.72
N SER A 87 23.63 56.57 -8.84
CA SER A 87 24.44 57.78 -8.97
C SER A 87 25.30 57.71 -10.24
N ILE A 88 25.67 58.87 -10.75
CA ILE A 88 26.57 59.01 -11.89
C ILE A 88 27.77 59.85 -11.48
N GLU A 89 28.95 59.36 -11.79
CA GLU A 89 30.24 60.05 -11.71
C GLU A 89 30.74 60.34 -13.13
N ASP A 90 31.35 61.51 -13.35
CA ASP A 90 32.06 61.82 -14.59
C ASP A 90 33.40 61.06 -14.70
N GLU A 91 34.14 61.24 -15.81
CA GLU A 91 35.46 60.66 -16.00
C GLU A 91 36.47 61.01 -14.90
N GLN A 92 36.33 62.20 -14.30
CA GLN A 92 37.22 62.69 -13.25
C GLN A 92 36.79 62.22 -11.85
N GLY A 93 35.68 61.49 -11.74
CA GLY A 93 35.12 61.00 -10.49
C GLY A 93 34.31 62.04 -9.72
N ASN A 94 33.92 63.16 -10.35
CA ASN A 94 33.00 64.10 -9.73
C ASN A 94 31.57 63.58 -9.87
N MET A 95 30.79 63.74 -8.81
CA MET A 95 29.38 63.37 -8.80
C MET A 95 28.58 64.32 -9.68
N VAL A 96 28.03 63.76 -10.74
CA VAL A 96 27.19 64.45 -11.72
C VAL A 96 25.73 64.37 -11.31
N TRP A 97 25.31 63.20 -10.84
CA TRP A 97 23.93 62.92 -10.46
C TRP A 97 23.88 62.00 -9.25
N GLU A 98 23.08 62.41 -8.27
CA GLU A 98 22.67 61.56 -7.16
C GLU A 98 21.31 62.02 -6.64
N LEU A 99 20.58 61.08 -6.04
CA LEU A 99 19.51 61.44 -5.13
C LEU A 99 20.11 62.10 -3.89
N THR A 100 19.61 63.28 -3.52
CA THR A 100 20.10 64.02 -2.35
C THR A 100 19.01 64.28 -1.32
N GLY A 101 19.42 64.59 -0.08
CA GLY A 101 18.53 65.08 0.96
C GLY A 101 17.38 64.13 1.31
N LYS A 102 16.14 64.62 1.08
CA LYS A 102 14.91 63.90 1.45
C LYS A 102 14.60 62.75 0.50
N ASP A 103 14.92 62.90 -0.78
CA ASP A 103 14.58 61.92 -1.81
C ASP A 103 15.42 60.66 -1.69
N LEU A 104 16.71 60.79 -1.35
CA LEU A 104 17.58 59.66 -1.03
C LEU A 104 17.07 58.86 0.17
N LYS A 105 16.71 59.55 1.26
CA LYS A 105 16.17 58.89 2.45
C LYS A 105 14.86 58.17 2.15
N SER A 106 13.96 58.82 1.40
CA SER A 106 12.69 58.24 0.97
C SER A 106 12.90 56.98 0.11
N ALA A 107 13.83 57.03 -0.85
CA ALA A 107 14.22 55.88 -1.67
C ALA A 107 14.76 54.74 -0.81
N GLN A 108 15.76 54.99 0.05
CA GLN A 108 16.35 53.99 0.93
C GLN A 108 15.31 53.35 1.87
N GLU A 109 14.40 54.14 2.45
CA GLU A 109 13.31 53.64 3.28
C GLU A 109 12.33 52.78 2.48
N LYS A 110 11.96 53.19 1.27
CA LYS A 110 11.07 52.43 0.38
C LYS A 110 11.69 51.09 0.00
N LEU A 111 12.95 51.09 -0.43
CA LEU A 111 13.68 49.88 -0.79
C LEU A 111 13.83 48.95 0.43
N LYS A 112 14.25 49.47 1.58
CA LYS A 112 14.37 48.69 2.82
C LYS A 112 13.04 48.09 3.26
N LYS A 113 11.95 48.86 3.20
CA LYS A 113 10.60 48.38 3.52
C LYS A 113 10.17 47.25 2.60
N ASN A 114 10.45 47.36 1.29
CA ASN A 114 10.16 46.30 0.35
C ASN A 114 11.03 45.05 0.63
N ALA A 115 12.33 45.22 0.81
CA ALA A 115 13.27 44.16 1.16
C ALA A 115 12.83 43.36 2.41
N LEU A 116 12.40 44.06 3.47
CA LEU A 116 11.85 43.42 4.68
C LEU A 116 10.59 42.60 4.40
N LYS A 117 9.63 43.15 3.63
CA LYS A 117 8.43 42.41 3.23
C LYS A 117 8.77 41.14 2.43
N VAL A 118 9.73 41.23 1.51
CA VAL A 118 10.17 40.08 0.71
C VAL A 118 10.84 39.04 1.61
N SER A 119 11.71 39.48 2.52
CA SER A 119 12.42 38.61 3.48
C SER A 119 11.46 37.84 4.38
N GLU A 120 10.44 38.50 4.94
CA GLU A 120 9.43 37.86 5.79
C GLU A 120 8.66 36.75 5.05
N LYS A 121 8.33 36.97 3.78
CA LYS A 121 7.53 36.02 3.00
C LYS A 121 8.33 34.89 2.36
N ASN A 122 9.61 35.12 2.04
CA ASN A 122 10.37 34.22 1.18
C ASN A 122 11.64 33.64 1.79
N SER A 123 11.94 33.96 3.06
CA SER A 123 13.12 33.45 3.77
C SER A 123 14.46 33.83 3.10
N VAL A 124 14.44 34.84 2.22
CA VAL A 124 15.63 35.42 1.60
C VAL A 124 16.06 36.60 2.47
N LYS A 125 17.29 36.59 2.98
CA LYS A 125 17.84 37.73 3.70
C LYS A 125 18.13 38.86 2.71
N LEU A 126 17.53 40.03 2.96
CA LEU A 126 17.68 41.25 2.17
C LEU A 126 18.03 42.43 3.10
N ASP A 127 19.12 42.28 3.85
CA ASP A 127 19.55 43.19 4.91
C ASP A 127 20.73 44.10 4.52
N GLU A 128 21.37 43.83 3.39
CA GLU A 128 22.53 44.58 2.91
C GLU A 128 22.20 45.40 1.66
N THR A 129 22.71 46.64 1.62
CA THR A 129 22.75 47.43 0.39
C THR A 129 23.91 46.93 -0.46
N ILE A 130 23.62 46.55 -1.69
CA ILE A 130 24.60 46.13 -2.69
C ILE A 130 24.80 47.27 -3.68
N GLU A 131 26.06 47.47 -4.07
CA GLU A 131 26.50 48.47 -5.03
C GLU A 131 27.07 47.77 -6.27
N VAL A 132 26.52 48.10 -7.45
CA VAL A 132 27.01 47.58 -8.73
C VAL A 132 27.44 48.74 -9.61
N LYS A 133 28.73 48.77 -9.92
CA LYS A 133 29.33 49.81 -10.77
C LYS A 133 29.39 49.32 -12.21
N LYS A 134 28.87 50.13 -13.13
CA LYS A 134 28.92 49.91 -14.58
C LYS A 134 29.59 51.13 -15.24
N LYS A 135 30.37 50.88 -16.29
CA LYS A 135 31.04 51.92 -17.07
C LYS A 135 30.07 52.46 -18.13
N LEU A 136 30.09 53.77 -18.34
CA LEU A 136 29.37 54.44 -19.42
C LEU A 136 30.37 54.70 -20.56
N ILE A 137 30.16 54.06 -21.72
CA ILE A 137 31.11 54.07 -22.83
C ILE A 137 30.38 54.48 -24.10
N ASN A 138 30.90 55.49 -24.78
CA ASN A 138 30.41 55.95 -26.07
C ASN A 138 31.55 55.93 -27.10
N ASP A 139 31.35 55.26 -28.24
CA ASP A 139 32.37 55.07 -29.30
C ASP A 139 33.77 54.64 -28.82
N GLY A 140 33.82 53.90 -27.71
CA GLY A 140 35.07 53.39 -27.11
C GLY A 140 35.71 54.31 -26.06
N ASN A 141 35.19 55.51 -25.84
CA ASN A 141 35.62 56.42 -24.78
C ASN A 141 34.68 56.31 -23.56
N GLU A 142 35.27 56.09 -22.38
CA GLU A 142 34.54 56.03 -21.10
C GLU A 142 34.29 57.45 -20.62
N PHE A 143 33.03 57.93 -20.66
CA PHE A 143 32.66 59.31 -20.29
C PHE A 143 32.14 59.44 -18.85
N GLY A 144 31.99 58.32 -18.16
CA GLY A 144 31.57 58.29 -16.76
C GLY A 144 31.30 56.88 -16.24
N LYS A 145 30.82 56.81 -15.00
CA LYS A 145 30.43 55.57 -14.34
C LYS A 145 29.08 55.75 -13.68
N VAL A 146 28.23 54.73 -13.79
CA VAL A 146 26.98 54.65 -13.04
C VAL A 146 27.12 53.61 -11.93
N THR A 147 26.76 53.99 -10.71
CA THR A 147 26.66 53.08 -9.57
C THR A 147 25.19 52.84 -9.26
N PHE A 148 24.75 51.59 -9.34
CA PHE A 148 23.41 51.18 -8.95
C PHE A 148 23.42 50.64 -7.51
N TYR A 149 22.41 51.02 -6.75
CA TYR A 149 22.21 50.64 -5.36
C TYR A 149 20.88 49.93 -5.20
N TYR A 150 20.89 48.77 -4.55
CA TYR A 150 19.69 47.99 -4.24
C TYR A 150 19.88 47.17 -2.96
N PHE A 151 18.79 46.71 -2.34
CA PHE A 151 18.89 45.79 -1.20
C PHE A 151 18.98 44.36 -1.73
N GLY A 152 20.09 43.68 -1.45
CA GLY A 152 20.48 42.44 -2.10
C GLY A 152 20.39 41.19 -1.24
N PRO A 153 20.56 39.99 -1.84
CA PRO A 153 21.46 39.75 -2.98
C PRO A 153 20.94 40.24 -4.34
N PHE A 154 19.62 40.35 -4.52
CA PHE A 154 19.00 40.85 -5.77
C PHE A 154 17.85 41.81 -5.49
N ALA A 155 17.54 42.69 -6.44
CA ALA A 155 16.46 43.67 -6.38
C ALA A 155 15.09 43.00 -6.62
N TYR A 156 14.57 42.32 -5.59
CA TYR A 156 13.22 41.76 -5.62
C TYR A 156 12.17 42.86 -5.64
N THR A 157 11.21 42.75 -6.56
CA THR A 157 10.02 43.59 -6.54
C THR A 157 8.96 43.02 -5.60
N GLU A 158 7.98 43.85 -5.22
CA GLU A 158 6.81 43.36 -4.46
C GLU A 158 6.03 42.30 -5.27
N HIS A 159 6.00 42.44 -6.60
CA HIS A 159 5.41 41.46 -7.51
C HIS A 159 6.14 40.12 -7.50
N ASP A 160 7.48 40.13 -7.53
CA ASP A 160 8.31 38.92 -7.42
C ASP A 160 8.01 38.17 -6.11
N ALA A 161 7.94 38.91 -5.00
CA ALA A 161 7.69 38.32 -3.69
C ALA A 161 6.28 37.72 -3.58
N LEU A 162 5.27 38.44 -4.09
CA LEU A 162 3.90 37.95 -4.14
C LEU A 162 3.80 36.69 -4.99
N PHE A 163 4.41 36.68 -6.18
CA PHE A 163 4.42 35.54 -7.08
C PHE A 163 4.98 34.28 -6.41
N ILE A 164 6.17 34.36 -5.79
CA ILE A 164 6.76 33.22 -5.06
C ILE A 164 5.82 32.74 -3.95
N SER A 165 5.27 33.68 -3.17
CA SER A 165 4.41 33.32 -2.04
C SER A 165 3.12 32.64 -2.48
N SER A 166 2.49 33.13 -3.55
CA SER A 166 1.31 32.52 -4.16
C SER A 166 1.62 31.14 -4.73
N MET A 167 2.76 30.98 -5.38
CA MET A 167 3.17 29.68 -5.92
C MET A 167 3.44 28.65 -4.81
N LYS A 168 4.15 29.05 -3.74
CA LYS A 168 4.35 28.21 -2.53
C LYS A 168 3.01 27.83 -1.88
N GLN A 169 2.07 28.77 -1.80
CA GLN A 169 0.74 28.52 -1.27
C GLN A 169 -0.06 27.54 -2.15
N SER A 170 -0.01 27.67 -3.47
CA SER A 170 -0.61 26.71 -4.41
C SER A 170 -0.01 25.31 -4.27
N LEU A 171 1.32 25.20 -4.15
CA LEU A 171 2.00 23.91 -3.89
C LEU A 171 1.54 23.29 -2.57
N MET A 172 1.36 24.09 -1.51
CA MET A 172 0.86 23.62 -0.23
C MET A 172 -0.59 23.13 -0.32
N TYR A 173 -1.47 23.82 -1.06
CA TYR A 173 -2.83 23.34 -1.31
C TYR A 173 -2.86 22.02 -2.08
N VAL A 174 -2.02 21.88 -3.11
CA VAL A 174 -1.88 20.63 -3.85
C VAL A 174 -1.38 19.50 -2.94
N ALA A 175 -0.39 19.76 -2.09
CA ALA A 175 0.13 18.77 -1.15
C ALA A 175 -0.94 18.30 -0.13
N ILE A 176 -1.71 19.24 0.45
CA ILE A 176 -2.80 18.92 1.38
C ILE A 176 -3.90 18.13 0.67
N ALA A 177 -4.32 18.55 -0.52
CA ALA A 177 -5.32 17.85 -1.31
C ALA A 177 -4.86 16.42 -1.66
N ALA A 178 -3.60 16.24 -2.05
CA ALA A 178 -3.01 14.94 -2.33
C ALA A 178 -2.99 14.03 -1.10
N LEU A 179 -2.66 14.56 0.08
CA LEU A 179 -2.70 13.81 1.34
C LEU A 179 -4.13 13.38 1.70
N LEU A 180 -5.13 14.25 1.52
CA LEU A 180 -6.53 13.92 1.75
C LEU A 180 -7.01 12.81 0.81
N VAL A 181 -6.73 12.93 -0.49
CA VAL A 181 -7.05 11.89 -1.47
C VAL A 181 -6.36 10.57 -1.12
N SER A 182 -5.08 10.62 -0.74
CA SER A 182 -4.37 9.43 -0.30
C SER A 182 -4.97 8.80 0.94
N PHE A 183 -5.44 9.59 1.91
CA PHE A 183 -6.08 9.08 3.12
C PHE A 183 -7.40 8.37 2.80
N ILE A 184 -8.20 8.95 1.90
CA ILE A 184 -9.46 8.36 1.42
C ILE A 184 -9.17 7.03 0.70
N LEU A 185 -8.23 7.04 -0.26
CA LEU A 185 -7.86 5.84 -1.02
C LEU A 185 -7.26 4.74 -0.13
N ALA A 186 -6.35 5.09 0.79
CA ALA A 186 -5.76 4.14 1.72
C ALA A 186 -6.83 3.50 2.62
N SER A 187 -7.79 4.29 3.11
CA SER A 187 -8.90 3.81 3.93
C SER A 187 -9.82 2.88 3.13
N TRP A 188 -10.15 3.26 1.89
CA TRP A 188 -11.02 2.48 1.01
C TRP A 188 -10.38 1.14 0.60
N ILE A 189 -9.14 1.15 0.13
CA ILE A 189 -8.39 -0.07 -0.24
C ILE A 189 -8.23 -0.99 0.98
N SER A 190 -7.88 -0.43 2.13
CA SER A 190 -7.69 -1.21 3.36
C SER A 190 -8.97 -1.86 3.85
N ALA A 191 -10.13 -1.21 3.67
CA ALA A 191 -11.42 -1.81 3.97
C ALA A 191 -11.76 -2.94 2.97
N ARG A 192 -11.54 -2.68 1.66
CA ARG A 192 -11.89 -3.62 0.58
C ARG A 192 -11.07 -4.91 0.61
N LEU A 193 -9.82 -4.85 1.04
CA LEU A 193 -8.93 -6.02 1.20
C LEU A 193 -8.95 -6.61 2.61
N GLY A 194 -8.91 -5.74 3.63
CA GLY A 194 -8.70 -6.16 5.01
C GLY A 194 -9.92 -6.81 5.65
N LEU A 195 -11.15 -6.45 5.25
CA LEU A 195 -12.37 -7.05 5.79
C LEU A 195 -12.55 -8.51 5.33
N PRO A 196 -12.48 -8.84 4.03
CA PRO A 196 -12.62 -10.24 3.60
C PRO A 196 -11.55 -11.17 4.16
N LEU A 197 -10.28 -10.73 4.20
CA LEU A 197 -9.20 -11.53 4.78
C LEU A 197 -9.42 -11.80 6.27
N LYS A 198 -10.02 -10.86 6.99
CA LYS A 198 -10.41 -11.08 8.39
C LYS A 198 -11.48 -12.18 8.49
N HIS A 199 -12.52 -12.13 7.65
CA HIS A 199 -13.56 -13.18 7.65
C HIS A 199 -12.99 -14.55 7.32
N VAL A 200 -12.09 -14.65 6.35
CA VAL A 200 -11.37 -15.89 6.02
C VAL A 200 -10.55 -16.39 7.21
N SER A 201 -9.82 -15.51 7.90
CA SER A 201 -9.05 -15.86 9.09
C SER A 201 -9.95 -16.33 10.23
N ASP A 202 -11.06 -15.63 10.49
CA ASP A 202 -12.01 -15.97 11.54
C ASP A 202 -12.69 -17.32 11.25
N PHE A 203 -13.08 -17.57 10.00
CA PHE A 203 -13.64 -18.85 9.54
C PHE A 203 -12.64 -20.00 9.68
N THR A 204 -11.39 -19.79 9.26
CA THR A 204 -10.34 -20.79 9.42
C THR A 204 -10.15 -21.16 10.89
N HIS A 205 -10.19 -20.19 11.81
CA HIS A 205 -10.15 -20.46 13.24
C HIS A 205 -11.35 -21.29 13.74
N LYS A 206 -12.56 -21.07 13.21
CA LYS A 206 -13.72 -21.94 13.50
C LYS A 206 -13.51 -23.37 13.01
N LEU A 207 -12.98 -23.56 11.80
CA LEU A 207 -12.64 -24.88 11.27
C LEU A 207 -11.66 -25.63 12.19
N THR A 208 -10.63 -24.94 12.72
CA THR A 208 -9.68 -25.58 13.66
C THR A 208 -10.32 -26.03 14.98
N ARG A 209 -11.52 -25.54 15.32
CA ARG A 209 -12.28 -25.92 16.52
C ARG A 209 -13.31 -27.02 16.25
N GLY A 210 -13.42 -27.51 15.02
CA GLY A 210 -14.39 -28.55 14.63
C GLY A 210 -15.77 -28.02 14.25
N GLU A 211 -15.91 -26.70 14.07
CA GLU A 211 -17.17 -26.05 13.67
C GLU A 211 -17.28 -26.04 12.13
N TYR A 212 -17.67 -27.18 11.53
CA TYR A 212 -17.66 -27.36 10.05
C TYR A 212 -18.95 -26.94 9.32
N ALA A 213 -20.05 -26.70 10.05
CA ALA A 213 -21.36 -26.42 9.46
C ALA A 213 -21.51 -24.96 8.95
N ASP A 214 -20.59 -24.09 9.33
CA ASP A 214 -20.59 -22.69 8.91
C ASP A 214 -20.04 -22.55 7.47
N LYS A 215 -20.46 -21.48 6.80
CA LYS A 215 -19.87 -21.03 5.52
C LYS A 215 -19.55 -19.56 5.57
N ILE A 216 -18.59 -19.13 4.77
CA ILE A 216 -18.35 -17.70 4.54
C ILE A 216 -19.41 -17.21 3.54
N PRO A 217 -20.32 -16.29 3.92
CA PRO A 217 -21.48 -15.94 3.08
C PRO A 217 -21.21 -14.80 2.10
N GLN A 218 -20.02 -14.19 2.12
CA GLN A 218 -19.76 -12.95 1.41
C GLN A 218 -18.86 -13.14 0.19
N GLU A 219 -19.40 -12.79 -0.97
CA GLU A 219 -18.59 -12.54 -2.16
C GLU A 219 -17.92 -11.16 -2.06
N THR A 220 -16.66 -11.12 -2.44
CA THR A 220 -15.87 -9.90 -2.53
C THR A 220 -15.77 -9.49 -4.00
N SER A 221 -15.32 -8.26 -4.26
CA SER A 221 -15.03 -7.85 -5.64
C SER A 221 -13.68 -8.36 -6.18
N ILE A 222 -12.96 -9.19 -5.43
CA ILE A 222 -11.61 -9.65 -5.76
C ILE A 222 -11.67 -11.14 -6.03
N ILE A 223 -11.36 -11.51 -7.26
CA ILE A 223 -11.54 -12.86 -7.80
C ILE A 223 -10.71 -13.87 -6.99
N GLU A 224 -9.45 -13.54 -6.67
CA GLU A 224 -8.55 -14.42 -5.93
C GLU A 224 -9.04 -14.69 -4.49
N ILE A 225 -9.67 -13.70 -3.85
CA ILE A 225 -10.26 -13.88 -2.53
C ILE A 225 -11.52 -14.75 -2.61
N ASN A 226 -12.34 -14.57 -3.65
CA ASN A 226 -13.52 -15.41 -3.84
C ASN A 226 -13.11 -16.87 -4.08
N SER A 227 -12.11 -17.12 -4.92
CA SER A 227 -11.58 -18.47 -5.15
C SER A 227 -11.06 -19.13 -3.86
N LEU A 228 -10.42 -18.35 -2.97
CA LEU A 228 -10.01 -18.83 -1.65
C LEU A 228 -11.21 -19.15 -0.74
N ILE A 229 -12.24 -18.30 -0.75
CA ILE A 229 -13.48 -18.51 0.00
C ILE A 229 -14.17 -19.81 -0.46
N ASP A 230 -14.28 -20.01 -1.77
CA ASP A 230 -14.88 -21.21 -2.36
C ASP A 230 -14.11 -22.46 -1.95
N SER A 231 -12.78 -22.43 -2.04
CA SER A 231 -11.91 -23.54 -1.62
C SER A 231 -12.06 -23.88 -0.13
N LEU A 232 -12.19 -22.88 0.74
CA LEU A 232 -12.39 -23.08 2.18
C LEU A 232 -13.79 -23.60 2.50
N ASN A 233 -14.82 -23.12 1.80
CA ASN A 233 -16.18 -23.63 1.94
C ASN A 233 -16.25 -25.11 1.50
N ASP A 234 -15.58 -25.47 0.41
CA ASP A 234 -15.49 -26.86 -0.06
C ASP A 234 -14.74 -27.74 0.94
N LEU A 235 -13.63 -27.25 1.51
CA LEU A 235 -12.92 -27.95 2.58
C LEU A 235 -13.81 -28.16 3.81
N SER A 236 -14.57 -27.14 4.23
CA SER A 236 -15.50 -27.26 5.36
C SER A 236 -16.55 -28.35 5.11
N ASN A 237 -17.14 -28.37 3.90
CA ASN A 237 -18.11 -29.39 3.50
C ASN A 237 -17.49 -30.81 3.51
N GLN A 238 -16.23 -30.96 3.07
CA GLN A 238 -15.54 -32.25 3.09
C GLN A 238 -15.27 -32.73 4.52
N LEU A 239 -14.81 -31.84 5.40
CA LEU A 239 -14.58 -32.13 6.81
C LEU A 239 -15.87 -32.50 7.53
N GLU A 240 -16.96 -31.79 7.26
CA GLU A 240 -18.28 -32.10 7.82
C GLU A 240 -18.75 -33.51 7.41
N LYS A 241 -18.63 -33.85 6.12
CA LYS A 241 -18.95 -35.19 5.61
C LYS A 241 -18.11 -36.28 6.27
N GLN A 242 -16.80 -36.08 6.34
CA GLN A 242 -15.89 -37.06 6.95
C GLN A 242 -16.18 -37.23 8.44
N HIS A 243 -16.44 -36.14 9.16
CA HIS A 243 -16.83 -36.16 10.56
C HIS A 243 -18.16 -36.91 10.77
N GLY A 244 -19.16 -36.64 9.92
CA GLY A 244 -20.45 -37.34 9.94
C GLY A 244 -20.32 -38.84 9.67
N LEU A 245 -19.52 -39.23 8.68
CA LEU A 245 -19.24 -40.64 8.36
C LEU A 245 -18.56 -41.34 9.54
N ARG A 246 -17.50 -40.75 10.10
CA ARG A 246 -16.79 -41.31 11.25
C ARG A 246 -17.69 -41.49 12.46
N LYS A 247 -18.57 -40.51 12.74
CA LYS A 247 -19.54 -40.59 13.84
C LYS A 247 -20.51 -41.74 13.62
N ARG A 248 -21.09 -41.87 12.41
CA ARG A 248 -22.02 -42.95 12.06
C ARG A 248 -21.35 -44.32 12.19
N LEU A 249 -20.16 -44.48 11.61
CA LEU A 249 -19.39 -45.73 11.67
C LEU A 249 -19.10 -46.15 13.12
N THR A 250 -18.69 -45.21 13.98
CA THR A 250 -18.43 -45.49 15.40
C THR A 250 -19.71 -45.93 16.11
N THR A 251 -20.85 -45.29 15.82
CA THR A 251 -22.15 -45.67 16.37
C THR A 251 -22.56 -47.07 15.91
N ASP A 252 -22.49 -47.35 14.61
CA ASP A 252 -22.90 -48.62 14.02
C ASP A 252 -22.04 -49.78 14.55
N ILE A 253 -20.71 -49.61 14.60
CA ILE A 253 -19.79 -50.58 15.19
C ILE A 253 -20.15 -50.86 16.66
N SER A 254 -20.42 -49.80 17.43
CA SER A 254 -20.78 -49.96 18.84
C SER A 254 -22.09 -50.74 19.03
N HIS A 255 -23.06 -50.57 18.13
CA HIS A 255 -24.31 -51.32 18.15
C HIS A 255 -24.11 -52.78 17.76
N GLU A 256 -23.40 -53.04 16.66
CA GLU A 256 -23.14 -54.40 16.17
C GLU A 256 -22.28 -55.23 17.14
N LEU A 257 -21.42 -54.60 17.94
CA LEU A 257 -20.64 -55.28 18.99
C LEU A 257 -21.42 -55.49 20.31
N ARG A 258 -22.41 -54.65 20.62
CA ARG A 258 -23.11 -54.73 21.92
C ARG A 258 -24.01 -55.96 22.01
N THR A 259 -24.78 -56.24 20.95
CA THR A 259 -25.70 -57.37 20.88
C THR A 259 -25.01 -58.73 21.08
N PRO A 260 -23.98 -59.10 20.29
CA PRO A 260 -23.26 -60.37 20.45
C PRO A 260 -22.64 -60.50 21.86
N LEU A 261 -22.04 -59.42 22.36
CA LEU A 261 -21.39 -59.41 23.67
C LEU A 261 -22.39 -59.57 24.82
N ALA A 262 -23.56 -58.94 24.72
CA ALA A 262 -24.62 -59.10 25.72
C ALA A 262 -25.17 -60.52 25.74
N THR A 263 -25.36 -61.14 24.57
CA THR A 263 -25.78 -62.54 24.45
C THR A 263 -24.73 -63.48 25.03
N LEU A 264 -23.45 -63.31 24.66
CA LEU A 264 -22.36 -64.11 25.20
C LEU A 264 -22.28 -63.98 26.73
N LYS A 265 -22.36 -62.75 27.24
CA LYS A 265 -22.33 -62.47 28.68
C LYS A 265 -23.51 -63.13 29.40
N GLY A 266 -24.74 -62.96 28.92
CA GLY A 266 -25.93 -63.56 29.53
C GLY A 266 -25.89 -65.09 29.53
N ASN A 267 -25.39 -65.70 28.45
CA ASN A 267 -25.22 -67.15 28.37
C ASN A 267 -24.21 -67.66 29.41
N VAL A 268 -23.08 -66.95 29.58
CA VAL A 268 -22.05 -67.31 30.56
C VAL A 268 -22.52 -67.06 32.00
N GLU A 269 -23.17 -65.92 32.28
CA GLU A 269 -23.74 -65.61 33.60
C GLU A 269 -24.77 -66.64 34.02
N GLY A 270 -25.70 -67.01 33.14
CA GLY A 270 -26.69 -68.05 33.43
C GLY A 270 -26.06 -69.41 33.77
N MET A 271 -24.92 -69.75 33.16
CA MET A 271 -24.18 -70.96 33.48
C MET A 271 -23.47 -70.87 34.84
N ILE A 272 -22.87 -69.73 35.16
CA ILE A 272 -22.18 -69.48 36.44
C ILE A 272 -23.18 -69.51 37.60
N ASP A 273 -24.34 -68.88 37.43
CA ASP A 273 -25.41 -68.81 38.45
C ASP A 273 -26.16 -70.13 38.63
N GLY A 274 -25.83 -71.17 37.85
CA GLY A 274 -26.43 -72.49 37.92
C GLY A 274 -27.87 -72.57 37.39
N VAL A 275 -28.44 -71.46 36.92
CA VAL A 275 -29.75 -71.40 36.27
C VAL A 275 -29.72 -72.25 34.99
N TRP A 276 -28.58 -72.26 34.30
CA TRP A 276 -28.36 -72.95 33.04
C TRP A 276 -27.33 -74.07 33.19
N LYS A 277 -27.68 -75.30 32.77
CA LYS A 277 -26.71 -76.40 32.68
C LYS A 277 -25.65 -76.09 31.63
N ILE A 278 -24.39 -76.38 31.98
CA ILE A 278 -23.25 -76.36 31.06
C ILE A 278 -23.38 -77.60 30.17
N THR A 279 -23.69 -77.38 28.88
CA THR A 279 -23.76 -78.45 27.88
C THR A 279 -22.87 -78.11 26.69
N PRO A 280 -22.39 -79.13 25.94
CA PRO A 280 -21.60 -78.90 24.72
C PRO A 280 -22.28 -77.94 23.74
N GLU A 281 -23.61 -78.02 23.59
CA GLU A 281 -24.37 -77.17 22.66
C GLU A 281 -24.34 -75.69 23.06
N ARG A 282 -24.39 -75.39 24.37
CA ARG A 282 -24.35 -74.00 24.84
C ARG A 282 -22.95 -73.41 24.83
N LEU A 283 -21.93 -74.23 25.14
CA LEU A 283 -20.54 -73.84 24.95
C LEU A 283 -20.24 -73.56 23.47
N GLN A 284 -20.78 -74.38 22.56
CA GLN A 284 -20.70 -74.16 21.12
C GLN A 284 -21.39 -72.84 20.73
N SER A 285 -22.57 -72.53 21.26
CA SER A 285 -23.23 -71.24 21.00
C SER A 285 -22.41 -70.03 21.47
N CYS A 286 -21.75 -70.12 22.63
CA CYS A 286 -20.82 -69.07 23.07
C CYS A 286 -19.60 -68.95 22.15
N TYR A 287 -19.05 -70.08 21.70
CA TYR A 287 -17.93 -70.11 20.75
C TYR A 287 -18.32 -69.50 19.39
N ASP A 288 -19.52 -69.81 18.89
CA ASP A 288 -20.03 -69.27 17.63
C ASP A 288 -20.18 -67.73 17.70
N GLU A 289 -20.57 -67.18 18.86
CA GLU A 289 -20.66 -65.73 19.06
C GLU A 289 -19.27 -65.07 19.11
N ILE A 290 -18.27 -65.76 19.68
CA ILE A 290 -16.87 -65.33 19.65
C ILE A 290 -16.35 -65.33 18.21
N ASP A 291 -16.61 -66.39 17.43
CA ASP A 291 -16.19 -66.47 16.02
C ASP A 291 -16.88 -65.37 15.18
N ARG A 292 -18.16 -65.09 15.45
CA ARG A 292 -18.89 -63.98 14.83
C ARG A 292 -18.24 -62.62 15.14
N LEU A 293 -17.87 -62.37 16.39
CA LEU A 293 -17.14 -61.16 16.79
C LEU A 293 -15.78 -61.06 16.08
N THR A 294 -15.02 -62.16 15.99
CA THR A 294 -13.73 -62.20 15.29
C THR A 294 -13.88 -61.85 13.81
N ARG A 295 -14.90 -62.38 13.13
CA ARG A 295 -15.19 -62.04 11.72
C ARG A 295 -15.57 -60.56 11.56
N LEU A 296 -16.38 -60.01 12.46
CA LEU A 296 -16.76 -58.60 12.41
C LEU A 296 -15.55 -57.67 12.57
N ILE A 297 -14.66 -57.96 13.51
CA ILE A 297 -13.41 -57.23 13.70
C ILE A 297 -12.52 -57.32 12.45
N GLY A 298 -12.38 -58.53 11.87
CA GLY A 298 -11.64 -58.73 10.63
C GLY A 298 -12.18 -57.91 9.46
N ASN A 299 -13.51 -57.83 9.33
CA ASN A 299 -14.16 -57.00 8.30
C ASN A 299 -13.88 -55.51 8.51
N ILE A 300 -13.87 -55.01 9.75
CA ILE A 300 -13.51 -53.61 10.06
C ILE A 300 -12.04 -53.34 9.69
N GLU A 301 -11.14 -54.29 9.95
CA GLU A 301 -9.73 -54.15 9.59
C GLU A 301 -9.53 -54.08 8.06
N ILE A 302 -10.28 -54.88 7.29
CA ILE A 302 -10.28 -54.83 5.83
C ILE A 302 -10.77 -53.45 5.35
N ILE A 303 -11.87 -52.93 5.90
CA ILE A 303 -12.39 -51.60 5.55
C ILE A 303 -11.36 -50.51 5.83
N ASN A 304 -10.75 -50.50 7.02
CA ASN A 304 -9.71 -49.53 7.37
C ASN A 304 -8.49 -49.61 6.43
N LYS A 305 -8.08 -50.82 6.00
CA LYS A 305 -7.01 -51.02 5.02
C LYS A 305 -7.37 -50.46 3.65
N ILE A 306 -8.63 -50.58 3.23
CA ILE A 306 -9.14 -50.03 1.97
C ILE A 306 -9.17 -48.49 2.05
N GLU A 307 -9.68 -47.92 3.16
CA GLU A 307 -9.71 -46.47 3.37
C GLU A 307 -8.30 -45.84 3.39
N ALA A 308 -7.33 -46.49 4.04
CA ALA A 308 -5.95 -46.03 4.10
C ALA A 308 -5.18 -46.12 2.76
N LYS A 309 -5.64 -46.97 1.82
CA LYS A 309 -4.99 -47.23 0.52
C LYS A 309 -5.75 -46.65 -0.67
N TYR A 310 -6.61 -45.66 -0.46
CA TYR A 310 -7.53 -45.12 -1.48
C TYR A 310 -6.87 -44.70 -2.81
N ASP A 311 -5.55 -44.55 -2.87
CA ASP A 311 -4.82 -44.14 -4.08
C ASP A 311 -4.35 -45.27 -5.01
N HIS A 312 -4.50 -46.57 -4.70
CA HIS A 312 -3.93 -47.65 -5.53
C HIS A 312 -4.94 -48.74 -5.92
N LEU A 313 -5.94 -48.38 -6.72
CA LEU A 313 -6.79 -49.37 -7.38
C LEU A 313 -6.01 -50.01 -8.55
N ASN A 314 -5.59 -51.27 -8.42
CA ASN A 314 -4.87 -51.98 -9.48
C ASN A 314 -5.87 -52.49 -10.54
N LYS A 315 -6.13 -51.67 -11.56
CA LYS A 315 -6.99 -52.03 -12.68
C LYS A 315 -6.22 -52.94 -13.64
N THR A 316 -6.73 -54.15 -13.84
CA THR A 316 -6.18 -55.13 -14.79
C THR A 316 -7.31 -55.64 -15.68
N GLU A 317 -6.97 -56.04 -16.90
CA GLU A 317 -7.90 -56.76 -17.77
C GLU A 317 -7.92 -58.23 -17.33
N PHE A 318 -9.11 -58.78 -17.09
CA PHE A 318 -9.29 -60.17 -16.68
C PHE A 318 -10.54 -60.77 -17.30
N ASN A 319 -10.56 -62.09 -17.45
CA ASN A 319 -11.70 -62.82 -17.97
C ASN A 319 -12.69 -63.11 -16.82
N ILE A 320 -13.87 -62.50 -16.89
CA ILE A 320 -14.91 -62.65 -15.87
C ILE A 320 -15.44 -64.08 -15.75
N TYR A 321 -15.53 -64.82 -16.85
CA TYR A 321 -15.98 -66.21 -16.86
C TYR A 321 -15.04 -67.10 -16.05
N LYS A 322 -13.72 -66.97 -16.27
CA LYS A 322 -12.70 -67.70 -15.49
C LYS A 322 -12.70 -67.33 -14.01
N LEU A 323 -12.98 -66.07 -13.68
CA LEU A 323 -13.11 -65.65 -12.29
C LEU A 323 -14.32 -66.30 -11.62
N ILE A 324 -15.48 -66.31 -12.30
CA ILE A 324 -16.71 -66.94 -11.80
C ILE A 324 -16.49 -68.44 -11.58
N GLU A 325 -15.87 -69.13 -12.52
CA GLU A 325 -15.53 -70.56 -12.41
C GLU A 325 -14.63 -70.83 -11.20
N SER A 326 -13.55 -70.06 -11.04
CA SER A 326 -12.64 -70.18 -9.89
C SER A 326 -13.34 -69.90 -8.55
N VAL A 327 -14.28 -68.95 -8.52
CA VAL A 327 -15.08 -68.69 -7.32
C VAL A 327 -15.99 -69.89 -7.03
N ILE A 328 -16.66 -70.46 -8.02
CA ILE A 328 -17.54 -71.62 -7.83
C ILE A 328 -16.76 -72.83 -7.31
N GLU A 329 -15.57 -73.09 -7.85
CA GLU A 329 -14.67 -74.14 -7.36
C GLU A 329 -14.30 -73.93 -5.88
N ASN A 330 -13.94 -72.71 -5.50
CA ASN A 330 -13.61 -72.38 -4.12
C ASN A 330 -14.79 -72.59 -3.14
N PHE A 331 -16.03 -72.54 -3.63
CA PHE A 331 -17.24 -72.77 -2.83
C PHE A 331 -17.85 -74.17 -3.02
N ALA A 332 -17.23 -75.06 -3.81
CA ALA A 332 -17.78 -76.35 -4.20
C ALA A 332 -18.25 -77.20 -2.99
N SER A 333 -17.43 -77.37 -1.96
CA SER A 333 -17.80 -78.14 -0.76
C SER A 333 -19.01 -77.53 -0.01
N LYS A 334 -19.20 -76.21 -0.09
CA LYS A 334 -20.30 -75.50 0.56
C LYS A 334 -21.59 -75.56 -0.26
N ILE A 335 -21.47 -75.63 -1.58
CA ILE A 335 -22.56 -75.85 -2.54
C ILE A 335 -23.09 -77.27 -2.37
N GLU A 336 -22.19 -78.26 -2.31
CA GLU A 336 -22.53 -79.67 -2.15
C GLU A 336 -23.17 -79.96 -0.78
N SER A 337 -22.59 -79.46 0.32
CA SER A 337 -23.19 -79.60 1.67
C SER A 337 -24.57 -78.95 1.83
N LYS A 338 -24.98 -78.08 0.89
CA LYS A 338 -26.30 -77.45 0.86
C LYS A 338 -27.21 -77.98 -0.27
N ASN A 339 -26.76 -78.99 -1.04
CA ASN A 339 -27.47 -79.53 -2.21
C ASN A 339 -27.91 -78.44 -3.21
N LEU A 340 -27.05 -77.46 -3.47
CA LEU A 340 -27.33 -76.38 -4.40
C LEU A 340 -26.81 -76.73 -5.81
N HIS A 341 -27.59 -76.41 -6.83
CA HIS A 341 -27.16 -76.51 -8.23
C HIS A 341 -26.80 -75.12 -8.75
N VAL A 342 -25.62 -74.99 -9.36
CA VAL A 342 -25.10 -73.73 -9.90
C VAL A 342 -24.79 -73.93 -11.38
N GLU A 343 -25.37 -73.07 -12.23
CA GLU A 343 -25.17 -73.02 -13.68
C GLU A 343 -24.68 -71.62 -14.04
N ILE A 344 -23.63 -71.52 -14.88
CA ILE A 344 -22.95 -70.25 -15.25
C ILE A 344 -23.44 -69.76 -16.60
#